data_AF-A0A950EPW4-F1
#
_entry.id   AF-A0A950EPW4-F1
#
_cell.length_a   1.000
_cell.length_b   1.000
_cell.length_c   1.000
_cell.angle_alpha   90.00
_cell.angle_beta   90.00
_cell.angle_gamma   90.00
#
_symmetry.space_group_name_H-M   'P 1'
#
loop_
_entity.id
_entity.type
_entity.pdbx_description
1 polymer ?
#
loop_
_entity_poly.entity_id
_entity_poly.type
_entity_poly.pdbx_seq_one_letter_code
_entity_poly.pdbx_strand_id
1 'polypeptide(L)'
;MGDISTVDGTSRGRLFGKNVLEGVFRASPDEDLFLGELLVGVDEATGRRYLFRVVDVTYGSEHREPGWAERVAGTLLADDTRGEAGMHPLHDQGMRTYRVATCRCLGYLSPEGEFRKPKSLPTQFSRVISPEPADFAFLRTRMGDLAVGHLRSGETVVDFEVGIPGSSLATHVGIFATTGMGKSNLMKVLASGVMQRGGRYGLLLIDPHGEYRTALAKHPWAGERLRTYAARRLPNTSALRVSLAELAVDDLRTAYEWSRPQEEALFELERHFGAADLRWLLEFARIDDLAAFREIDLNGRVALNTLQVVHRRARRIVDLPCVAADPNVSVGAAVVRDLQDGKVVLIDVSGLGSTEEVLVGSFLTRTVLDEWSSAYLEQPDVHERLPVVAVALEEAQRVLSRNRDRESNVFPRVAREGRKFKVGL
;
A
#
# COMPACT_ATOMS: atom_id res chain seq x y z
N MET A 1 -15.42 27.08 44.25
CA MET A 1 -15.50 25.61 44.36
C MET A 1 -16.51 25.16 43.33
N GLY A 2 -16.07 24.93 42.10
CA GLY A 2 -16.92 24.43 41.03
C GLY A 2 -16.63 22.95 40.86
N ASP A 3 -17.69 22.15 40.89
CA ASP A 3 -17.69 20.71 40.67
C ASP A 3 -16.90 20.35 39.41
N ILE A 4 -15.78 19.63 39.60
CA ILE A 4 -15.14 18.88 38.53
C ILE A 4 -15.96 17.60 38.43
N SER A 5 -16.86 17.56 37.45
CA SER A 5 -17.59 16.35 37.06
C SER A 5 -16.61 15.18 36.93
N THR A 6 -16.67 14.25 37.88
CA THR A 6 -15.96 12.98 37.83
C THR A 6 -16.47 12.20 36.62
N VAL A 7 -15.60 12.03 35.62
CA VAL A 7 -15.88 11.13 34.49
C VAL A 7 -15.91 9.70 35.04
N ASP A 8 -17.12 9.19 35.24
CA ASP A 8 -17.44 7.85 35.74
C ASP A 8 -17.17 6.76 34.68
N GLY A 9 -15.90 6.60 34.31
CA GLY A 9 -15.44 5.39 33.62
C GLY A 9 -15.05 4.32 34.62
N THR A 10 -15.69 3.15 34.60
CA THR A 10 -15.32 2.02 35.47
C THR A 10 -13.83 1.69 35.29
N SER A 11 -13.09 1.64 36.40
CA SER A 11 -11.64 1.44 36.35
C SER A 11 -11.32 0.02 35.92
N ARG A 12 -10.61 -0.14 34.80
CA ARG A 12 -10.15 -1.44 34.27
C ARG A 12 -8.86 -1.92 34.95
N GLY A 13 -8.12 -1.00 35.56
CA GLY A 13 -6.89 -1.33 36.26
C GLY A 13 -6.14 -0.11 36.81
N ARG A 14 -4.92 -0.35 37.27
CA ARG A 14 -4.02 0.68 37.84
C ARG A 14 -2.61 0.55 37.27
N LEU A 15 -2.01 1.68 36.91
CA LEU A 15 -0.62 1.74 36.42
C LEU A 15 0.38 1.48 37.56
N PHE A 16 1.43 0.70 37.31
CA PHE A 16 2.54 0.52 38.24
C PHE A 16 3.92 0.43 37.57
N GLY A 17 3.97 0.65 36.24
CA GLY A 17 5.21 0.66 35.46
C GLY A 17 6.19 1.77 35.87
N LYS A 18 7.42 1.68 35.34
CA LYS A 18 8.55 2.55 35.70
C LYS A 18 9.15 3.34 34.52
N ASN A 19 8.64 3.14 33.30
CA ASN A 19 9.26 3.63 32.06
C ASN A 19 8.31 4.57 31.28
N VAL A 20 8.82 5.67 30.71
CA VAL A 20 8.01 6.65 29.95
C VAL A 20 7.35 6.02 28.71
N LEU A 21 8.08 5.15 28.01
CA LEU A 21 7.62 4.54 26.75
C LEU A 21 6.76 3.29 26.96
N GLU A 22 6.75 2.76 28.18
CA GLU A 22 6.16 1.47 28.52
C GLU A 22 5.32 1.61 29.79
N GLY A 23 4.01 1.55 29.62
CA GLY A 23 3.06 1.48 30.73
C GLY A 23 2.86 0.02 31.12
N VAL A 24 2.95 -0.29 32.41
CA VAL A 24 2.57 -1.60 32.93
C VAL A 24 1.37 -1.39 33.85
N PHE A 25 0.31 -2.18 33.63
CA PHE A 25 -0.91 -2.06 34.42
C PHE A 25 -1.38 -3.40 34.94
N ARG A 26 -1.94 -3.38 36.16
CA ARG A 26 -2.63 -4.51 36.78
C ARG A 26 -4.12 -4.33 36.50
N ALA A 27 -4.73 -5.31 35.85
CA ALA A 27 -6.16 -5.33 35.59
C ALA A 27 -6.97 -5.57 36.87
N SER A 28 -8.21 -5.11 36.87
CA SER A 28 -9.23 -5.53 37.83
C SER A 28 -9.50 -7.05 37.69
N PRO A 29 -9.93 -7.75 38.75
CA PRO A 29 -10.05 -9.22 38.74
C PRO A 29 -10.88 -9.80 37.60
N ASP A 30 -11.99 -9.15 37.26
CA ASP A 30 -12.95 -9.62 36.24
C ASP A 30 -12.68 -9.03 34.84
N GLU A 31 -11.58 -8.30 34.67
CA GLU A 31 -11.28 -7.58 33.45
C GLU A 31 -10.45 -8.43 32.48
N ASP A 32 -10.97 -8.66 31.29
CA ASP A 32 -10.24 -9.29 30.17
C ASP A 32 -9.41 -8.25 29.42
N LEU A 33 -8.26 -8.69 28.90
CA LEU A 33 -7.29 -7.86 28.21
C LEU A 33 -6.93 -8.45 26.85
N PHE A 34 -6.93 -7.61 25.81
CA PHE A 34 -6.67 -8.05 24.45
C PHE A 34 -5.41 -7.39 23.86
N LEU A 35 -4.65 -8.16 23.07
CA LEU A 35 -3.52 -7.61 22.33
C LEU A 35 -3.99 -6.54 21.34
N GLY A 36 -3.29 -5.40 21.32
CA GLY A 36 -3.63 -4.26 20.47
C GLY A 36 -4.80 -3.41 20.99
N GLU A 37 -5.35 -3.73 22.17
CA GLU A 37 -6.33 -2.88 22.85
C GLU A 37 -5.75 -1.51 23.18
N LEU A 38 -6.54 -0.47 22.95
CA LEU A 38 -6.23 0.90 23.31
C LEU A 38 -6.83 1.20 24.67
N LEU A 39 -6.04 1.84 25.53
CA LEU A 39 -6.41 2.16 26.91
C LEU A 39 -5.99 3.59 27.24
N VAL A 40 -6.65 4.17 28.23
CA VAL A 40 -6.34 5.53 28.69
C VAL A 40 -5.93 5.50 30.16
N GLY A 41 -4.72 5.98 30.43
CA GLY A 41 -4.24 6.28 31.78
C GLY A 41 -4.66 7.69 32.19
N VAL A 42 -5.50 7.82 33.20
CA VAL A 42 -5.97 9.11 33.71
C VAL A 42 -5.08 9.55 34.86
N ASP A 43 -4.27 10.58 34.62
CA ASP A 43 -3.38 11.18 35.61
C ASP A 43 -4.07 12.39 36.25
N GLU A 44 -4.80 12.13 37.33
CA GLU A 44 -5.58 13.14 38.07
C GLU A 44 -4.70 14.29 38.60
N ALA A 45 -3.44 14.02 38.94
CA ALA A 45 -2.53 15.04 39.49
C ALA A 45 -2.14 16.10 38.45
N THR A 46 -2.07 15.71 37.17
CA THR A 46 -1.66 16.61 36.08
C THR A 46 -2.80 16.96 35.12
N GLY A 47 -3.96 16.31 35.24
CA GLY A 47 -5.07 16.41 34.30
C GLY A 47 -4.78 15.79 32.92
N ARG A 48 -3.69 15.04 32.78
CA ARG A 48 -3.27 14.44 31.51
C ARG A 48 -3.93 13.09 31.29
N ARG A 49 -4.19 12.76 30.02
CA ARG A 49 -4.73 11.47 29.60
C ARG A 49 -3.73 10.78 28.69
N TYR A 50 -3.13 9.69 29.17
CA TYR A 50 -2.10 8.95 28.45
C TYR A 50 -2.72 7.85 27.60
N LEU A 51 -2.39 7.82 26.31
CA LEU A 51 -2.88 6.81 25.38
C LEU A 51 -1.90 5.65 25.32
N PHE A 52 -2.40 4.45 25.60
CA PHE A 52 -1.65 3.22 25.63
C PHE A 52 -2.17 2.22 24.61
N ARG A 53 -1.28 1.39 24.07
CA ARG A 53 -1.65 0.19 23.31
C ARG A 53 -1.07 -1.04 23.98
N VAL A 54 -1.92 -2.01 24.32
CA VAL A 54 -1.52 -3.31 24.86
C VAL A 54 -0.65 -4.03 23.82
N VAL A 55 0.56 -4.41 24.21
CA VAL A 55 1.50 -5.17 23.37
C VAL A 55 1.78 -6.56 23.91
N ASP A 56 1.50 -6.81 25.18
CA ASP A 56 1.63 -8.11 25.83
C ASP A 56 0.65 -8.24 27.00
N VAL A 57 0.19 -9.45 27.28
CA VAL A 57 -0.69 -9.80 28.39
C VAL A 57 -0.11 -11.01 29.12
N THR A 58 0.17 -10.85 30.40
CA THR A 58 0.79 -11.86 31.27
C THR A 58 0.01 -12.01 32.56
N TYR A 59 0.37 -13.01 33.37
CA TYR A 59 -0.12 -13.14 34.74
C TYR A 59 0.92 -12.62 35.73
N GLY A 60 0.47 -11.77 36.65
CA GLY A 60 1.20 -11.39 37.85
C GLY A 60 0.75 -12.22 39.05
N SER A 61 1.63 -12.36 40.04
CA SER A 61 1.32 -12.96 41.34
C SER A 61 1.89 -12.10 42.47
N GLU A 62 1.19 -12.04 43.60
CA GLU A 62 1.77 -11.47 44.83
C GLU A 62 2.79 -12.40 45.48
N HIS A 63 2.76 -13.69 45.13
CA HIS A 63 3.73 -14.66 45.61
C HIS A 63 5.05 -14.52 44.88
N ARG A 64 6.14 -14.35 45.64
CA ARG A 64 7.50 -14.18 45.10
C ARG A 64 8.25 -15.48 44.87
N GLU A 65 7.63 -16.62 45.19
CA GLU A 65 8.29 -17.92 45.16
C GLU A 65 8.27 -18.49 43.73
N PRO A 66 9.43 -18.85 43.15
CA PRO A 66 9.48 -19.49 41.84
C PRO A 66 8.67 -20.80 41.80
N GLY A 67 7.95 -21.02 40.70
CA GLY A 67 7.14 -22.22 40.48
C GLY A 67 5.89 -22.33 41.37
N TRP A 68 5.55 -21.29 42.15
CA TRP A 68 4.35 -21.32 42.99
C TRP A 68 3.08 -21.60 42.20
N ALA A 69 2.87 -20.91 41.07
CA ALA A 69 1.71 -21.11 40.23
C ALA A 69 1.62 -22.53 39.64
N GLU A 70 2.77 -23.10 39.25
CA GLU A 70 2.86 -24.48 38.73
C GLU A 70 2.49 -25.50 39.80
N ARG A 71 3.00 -25.33 41.03
CA ARG A 71 2.66 -26.22 42.16
C ARG A 71 1.17 -26.14 42.52
N VAL A 72 0.62 -24.93 42.60
CA VAL A 72 -0.81 -24.72 42.88
C VAL A 72 -1.66 -25.38 41.80
N ALA A 73 -1.31 -25.23 40.52
CA ALA A 73 -2.00 -25.91 39.43
C ALA A 73 -1.95 -27.45 39.59
N GLY A 74 -0.80 -27.99 39.99
CA GLY A 74 -0.66 -29.42 40.30
C GLY A 74 -1.54 -29.90 41.45
N THR A 75 -1.68 -29.10 42.52
CA THR A 75 -2.59 -29.40 43.63
C THR A 75 -4.05 -29.40 43.18
N LEU A 76 -4.47 -28.37 42.43
CA LEU A 76 -5.85 -28.28 41.93
C LEU A 76 -6.19 -29.44 40.97
N LEU A 77 -5.25 -29.84 40.11
CA LEU A 77 -5.42 -31.02 39.25
C LEU A 77 -5.56 -32.33 40.05
N ALA A 78 -4.85 -32.45 41.19
CA ALA A 78 -4.98 -33.62 42.06
C ALA A 78 -6.35 -33.66 42.75
N ASP A 79 -6.86 -32.51 43.20
CA ASP A 79 -8.21 -32.36 43.76
C ASP A 79 -9.27 -32.77 42.73
N ASP A 80 -9.17 -32.25 41.49
CA ASP A 80 -10.07 -32.58 40.38
C ASP A 80 -10.10 -34.09 40.11
N THR A 81 -8.93 -34.72 40.11
CA THR A 81 -8.79 -36.17 39.85
C THR A 81 -9.43 -37.02 40.94
N ARG A 82 -9.43 -36.56 42.20
CA ARG A 82 -10.04 -37.26 43.33
C ARG A 82 -11.53 -36.97 43.49
N GLY A 83 -12.10 -36.06 42.68
CA GLY A 83 -13.45 -35.56 42.86
C GLY A 83 -13.59 -34.66 44.09
N GLU A 84 -12.47 -34.11 44.57
CA GLU A 84 -12.34 -33.26 45.76
C GLU A 84 -12.13 -31.79 45.36
N ALA A 85 -12.68 -31.38 44.20
CA ALA A 85 -12.52 -30.02 43.68
C ALA A 85 -12.90 -28.97 44.73
N GLY A 86 -11.96 -28.07 45.02
CA GLY A 86 -12.11 -27.04 46.06
C GLY A 86 -11.66 -27.46 47.46
N MET A 87 -11.04 -28.63 47.63
CA MET A 87 -10.39 -29.05 48.90
C MET A 87 -9.26 -28.10 49.28
N HIS A 88 -8.49 -27.61 48.30
CA HIS A 88 -7.44 -26.61 48.48
C HIS A 88 -7.81 -25.30 47.77
N PRO A 89 -8.73 -24.48 48.31
CA PRO A 89 -9.20 -23.28 47.65
C PRO A 89 -8.13 -22.16 47.67
N LEU A 90 -8.03 -21.43 46.56
CA LEU A 90 -7.18 -20.24 46.49
C LEU A 90 -7.91 -19.01 47.05
N HIS A 91 -7.73 -18.74 48.34
CA HIS A 91 -8.30 -17.56 48.96
C HIS A 91 -7.78 -16.26 48.34
N ASP A 92 -8.66 -15.27 48.19
CA ASP A 92 -8.35 -13.97 47.58
C ASP A 92 -7.73 -14.07 46.18
N GLN A 93 -8.24 -14.98 45.34
CA GLN A 93 -7.69 -15.27 44.02
C GLN A 93 -7.43 -14.01 43.17
N GLY A 94 -8.38 -13.06 43.13
CA GLY A 94 -8.24 -11.80 42.38
C GLY A 94 -7.15 -10.86 42.94
N MET A 95 -6.76 -11.03 44.20
CA MET A 95 -5.60 -10.34 44.77
C MET A 95 -4.29 -11.07 44.47
N ARG A 96 -4.29 -12.41 44.58
CA ARG A 96 -3.09 -13.23 44.49
C ARG A 96 -2.59 -13.51 43.08
N THR A 97 -3.50 -13.67 42.13
CA THR A 97 -3.20 -13.88 40.71
C THR A 97 -4.02 -12.91 39.89
N TYR A 98 -3.35 -12.10 39.09
CA TYR A 98 -3.99 -11.03 38.34
C TYR A 98 -3.40 -10.93 36.95
N ARG A 99 -4.15 -10.35 36.02
CA ARG A 99 -3.64 -10.08 34.68
C ARG A 99 -2.83 -8.79 34.70
N VAL A 100 -1.72 -8.82 34.00
CA VAL A 100 -0.81 -7.69 33.80
C VAL A 100 -0.70 -7.46 32.31
N ALA A 101 -0.88 -6.23 31.87
CA ALA A 101 -0.56 -5.88 30.49
C ALA A 101 0.58 -4.90 30.43
N THR A 102 1.46 -5.20 29.49
CA THR A 102 2.54 -4.34 29.06
C THR A 102 2.03 -3.55 27.87
N CYS A 103 2.13 -2.23 27.96
CA CYS A 103 1.59 -1.31 26.99
C CYS A 103 2.66 -0.40 26.45
N ARG A 104 2.60 -0.13 25.14
CA ARG A 104 3.37 0.96 24.54
C ARG A 104 2.64 2.28 24.78
N CYS A 105 3.33 3.26 25.36
CA CYS A 105 2.83 4.63 25.47
C CYS A 105 2.88 5.30 24.08
N LEU A 106 1.71 5.65 23.55
CA LEU A 106 1.59 6.31 22.25
C LEU A 106 1.81 7.82 22.37
N GLY A 107 1.41 8.40 23.50
CA GLY A 107 1.47 9.81 23.81
C GLY A 107 0.47 10.18 24.91
N TYR A 108 0.23 11.46 25.11
CA TYR A 108 -0.78 11.95 26.05
C TYR A 108 -1.48 13.18 25.52
N LEU A 109 -2.71 13.38 25.97
CA LEU A 109 -3.46 14.62 25.81
C LEU A 109 -3.15 15.53 27.00
N SER A 110 -2.83 16.79 26.71
CA SER A 110 -2.78 17.83 27.75
C SER A 110 -4.18 18.11 28.30
N PRO A 111 -4.31 18.82 29.43
CA PRO A 111 -5.63 19.25 29.94
C PRO A 111 -6.44 20.04 28.92
N GLU A 112 -5.77 20.73 27.98
CA GLU A 112 -6.37 21.48 26.88
C GLU A 112 -6.73 20.60 25.66
N GLY A 113 -6.47 19.29 25.71
CA GLY A 113 -6.77 18.34 24.63
C GLY A 113 -5.71 18.23 23.53
N GLU A 114 -4.52 18.82 23.71
CA GLU A 114 -3.44 18.74 22.71
C GLU A 114 -2.67 17.43 22.82
N PHE A 115 -2.53 16.69 21.72
CA PHE A 115 -1.71 15.47 21.70
C PHE A 115 -0.21 15.77 21.70
N ARG A 116 0.51 15.13 22.63
CA ARG A 116 1.96 15.24 22.78
C ARG A 116 2.62 13.86 22.83
N LYS A 117 3.82 13.79 22.26
CA LYS A 117 4.67 12.58 22.34
C LYS A 117 4.99 12.25 23.80
N PRO A 118 5.15 10.96 24.15
CA PRO A 118 5.43 10.55 25.52
C PRO A 118 6.80 11.07 25.97
N LYS A 119 6.80 12.00 26.93
CA LYS A 119 8.00 12.64 27.51
C LYS A 119 8.00 12.63 29.04
N SER A 120 6.90 12.22 29.65
CA SER A 120 6.72 12.14 31.09
C SER A 120 6.01 10.83 31.44
N LEU A 121 6.21 10.39 32.67
CA LEU A 121 5.46 9.29 33.25
C LEU A 121 4.13 9.81 33.83
N PRO A 122 3.04 9.06 33.70
CA PRO A 122 1.86 9.28 34.53
C PRO A 122 2.18 9.01 36.00
N THR A 123 1.42 9.64 36.91
CA THR A 123 1.50 9.36 38.34
C THR A 123 1.31 7.86 38.61
N GLN A 124 2.10 7.28 39.52
CA GLN A 124 1.94 5.87 39.89
C GLN A 124 0.50 5.61 40.37
N PHE A 125 -0.03 4.44 40.01
CA PHE A 125 -1.39 4.00 40.33
C PHE A 125 -2.50 4.85 39.73
N SER A 126 -2.18 5.65 38.70
CA SER A 126 -3.20 6.28 37.84
C SER A 126 -4.18 5.23 37.32
N ARG A 127 -5.45 5.62 37.23
CA ARG A 127 -6.53 4.74 36.73
C ARG A 127 -6.32 4.44 35.26
N VAL A 128 -6.61 3.21 34.88
CA VAL A 128 -6.69 2.81 33.48
C VAL A 128 -8.15 2.56 33.14
N ILE A 129 -8.63 3.20 32.07
CA ILE A 129 -10.02 3.10 31.59
C ILE A 129 -10.05 2.79 30.09
N SER A 130 -11.21 2.38 29.61
CA SER A 130 -11.47 2.31 28.16
C SER A 130 -11.44 3.71 27.54
N PRO A 131 -10.97 3.85 26.30
CA PRO A 131 -10.97 5.12 25.59
C PRO A 131 -12.39 5.55 25.21
N GLU A 132 -12.61 6.85 25.21
CA GLU A 132 -13.84 7.49 24.74
C GLU A 132 -13.60 8.17 23.38
N PRO A 133 -14.64 8.45 22.57
CA PRO A 133 -14.48 9.17 21.30
C PRO A 133 -13.71 10.49 21.41
N ALA A 134 -13.83 11.19 22.56
CA ALA A 134 -13.11 12.42 22.85
C ALA A 134 -11.58 12.23 22.90
N ASP A 135 -11.10 11.05 23.34
CA ASP A 135 -9.66 10.73 23.40
C ASP A 135 -9.02 10.65 22.01
N PHE A 136 -9.82 10.45 20.97
CA PHE A 136 -9.38 10.38 19.59
C PHE A 136 -9.73 11.64 18.78
N ALA A 137 -10.37 12.64 19.37
CA ALA A 137 -10.81 13.83 18.64
C ALA A 137 -9.65 14.56 17.94
N PHE A 138 -8.45 14.55 18.53
CA PHE A 138 -7.25 15.15 17.95
C PHE A 138 -6.85 14.53 16.60
N LEU A 139 -7.21 13.26 16.34
CA LEU A 139 -6.91 12.58 15.08
C LEU A 139 -7.73 13.15 13.92
N ARG A 140 -8.90 13.76 14.17
CA ARG A 140 -9.78 14.30 13.10
C ARG A 140 -9.07 15.35 12.26
N THR A 141 -8.17 16.14 12.86
CA THR A 141 -7.38 17.15 12.14
C THR A 141 -6.19 16.56 11.37
N ARG A 142 -5.90 15.27 11.57
CA ARG A 142 -4.79 14.53 10.96
C ARG A 142 -5.25 13.55 9.89
N MET A 143 -6.51 13.12 9.93
CA MET A 143 -7.07 12.21 8.92
C MET A 143 -7.20 12.95 7.59
N GLY A 144 -6.87 12.24 6.51
CA GLY A 144 -7.05 12.78 5.18
C GLY A 144 -8.38 12.38 4.58
N ASP A 145 -8.61 12.91 3.39
CA ASP A 145 -9.87 12.77 2.69
C ASP A 145 -10.03 11.40 2.01
N LEU A 146 -9.00 10.58 1.83
CA LEU A 146 -9.19 9.21 1.34
C LEU A 146 -9.40 8.26 2.52
N ALA A 147 -10.66 7.92 2.78
CA ALA A 147 -11.03 6.94 3.81
C ALA A 147 -10.46 5.55 3.49
N VAL A 148 -9.88 4.91 4.50
CA VAL A 148 -9.22 3.59 4.40
C VAL A 148 -9.92 2.55 5.28
N GLY A 149 -10.52 2.97 6.39
CA GLY A 149 -11.21 2.07 7.30
C GLY A 149 -11.58 2.76 8.61
N HIS A 150 -11.77 1.97 9.66
CA HIS A 150 -12.09 2.46 10.99
C HIS A 150 -10.99 2.09 11.98
N LEU A 151 -10.83 2.89 13.04
CA LEU A 151 -9.91 2.59 14.13
C LEU A 151 -10.37 1.31 14.86
N ARG A 152 -9.42 0.46 15.24
CA ARG A 152 -9.68 -0.77 16.02
C ARG A 152 -8.97 -0.70 17.37
N SER A 153 -9.67 -1.11 18.43
CA SER A 153 -9.13 -1.31 19.77
C SER A 153 -9.33 -2.77 20.16
N GLY A 154 -8.24 -3.55 20.18
CA GLY A 154 -8.33 -5.00 20.42
C GLY A 154 -9.17 -5.65 19.32
N GLU A 155 -10.29 -6.25 19.70
CA GLU A 155 -11.28 -6.86 18.80
C GLU A 155 -12.45 -5.92 18.43
N THR A 156 -12.55 -4.76 19.09
CA THR A 156 -13.67 -3.83 18.91
C THR A 156 -13.34 -2.76 17.87
N VAL A 157 -14.29 -2.49 16.97
CA VAL A 157 -14.22 -1.36 16.04
C VAL A 157 -14.67 -0.10 16.77
N VAL A 158 -13.84 0.93 16.74
CA VAL A 158 -14.15 2.26 17.26
C VAL A 158 -14.84 3.06 16.16
N ASP A 159 -15.90 3.78 16.50
CA ASP A 159 -16.61 4.70 15.58
C ASP A 159 -15.75 5.95 15.28
N PHE A 160 -14.67 5.71 14.53
CA PHE A 160 -13.72 6.71 14.08
C PHE A 160 -13.16 6.28 12.74
N GLU A 161 -13.55 6.99 11.68
CA GLU A 161 -13.03 6.76 10.33
C GLU A 161 -11.58 7.25 10.23
N VAL A 162 -10.74 6.40 9.65
CA VAL A 162 -9.32 6.65 9.38
C VAL A 162 -9.13 6.83 7.89
N GLY A 163 -8.47 7.93 7.52
CA GLY A 163 -8.15 8.25 6.14
C GLY A 163 -6.74 8.80 5.96
N ILE A 164 -6.20 8.65 4.75
CA ILE A 164 -4.92 9.23 4.35
C ILE A 164 -5.14 10.47 3.49
N PRO A 165 -4.27 11.49 3.55
CA PRO A 165 -4.39 12.64 2.66
C PRO A 165 -4.22 12.18 1.22
N GLY A 166 -5.17 12.48 0.33
CA GLY A 166 -5.03 12.07 -1.07
C GLY A 166 -3.83 12.71 -1.77
N SER A 167 -3.36 13.87 -1.30
CA SER A 167 -2.08 14.46 -1.73
C SER A 167 -0.87 13.56 -1.47
N SER A 168 -0.94 12.65 -0.49
CA SER A 168 0.14 11.70 -0.19
C SER A 168 0.25 10.60 -1.25
N LEU A 169 -0.73 10.44 -2.13
CA LEU A 169 -0.60 9.55 -3.29
C LEU A 169 0.63 9.94 -4.14
N ALA A 170 0.93 11.23 -4.30
CA ALA A 170 2.14 11.70 -4.99
C ALA A 170 3.45 11.39 -4.24
N THR A 171 3.39 11.00 -2.96
CA THR A 171 4.58 10.72 -2.14
C THR A 171 4.99 9.25 -2.13
N HIS A 172 4.36 8.44 -2.99
CA HIS A 172 4.49 6.99 -3.08
C HIS A 172 3.93 6.25 -1.87
N VAL A 173 3.22 5.14 -2.11
CA VAL A 173 2.55 4.35 -1.08
C VAL A 173 2.92 2.88 -1.21
N GLY A 174 3.58 2.33 -0.20
CA GLY A 174 3.87 0.90 -0.11
C GLY A 174 2.77 0.15 0.64
N ILE A 175 2.10 -0.80 -0.01
CA ILE A 175 1.14 -1.72 0.64
C ILE A 175 1.79 -3.09 0.78
N PHE A 176 2.10 -3.48 2.02
CA PHE A 176 2.75 -4.75 2.34
C PHE A 176 1.82 -5.64 3.14
N ALA A 177 1.59 -6.85 2.66
CA ALA A 177 0.79 -7.86 3.33
C ALA A 177 1.18 -9.26 2.82
N THR A 178 1.03 -10.29 3.64
CA THR A 178 1.09 -11.68 3.16
C THR A 178 -0.19 -12.01 2.39
N THR A 179 -0.15 -13.07 1.56
CA THR A 179 -1.31 -13.53 0.79
C THR A 179 -2.51 -13.78 1.70
N GLY A 180 -3.69 -13.31 1.29
CA GLY A 180 -4.93 -13.46 2.06
C GLY A 180 -5.16 -12.42 3.15
N MET A 181 -4.21 -11.50 3.42
CA MET A 181 -4.34 -10.49 4.47
C MET A 181 -5.00 -9.16 4.01
N GLY A 182 -5.63 -9.15 2.84
CA GLY A 182 -6.48 -8.02 2.40
C GLY A 182 -5.81 -6.93 1.56
N LYS A 183 -4.64 -7.18 0.94
CA LYS A 183 -3.98 -6.25 0.00
C LYS A 183 -4.94 -5.73 -1.09
N SER A 184 -5.56 -6.66 -1.84
CA SER A 184 -6.47 -6.31 -2.92
C SER A 184 -7.76 -5.65 -2.40
N ASN A 185 -8.19 -5.97 -1.18
CA ASN A 185 -9.33 -5.30 -0.54
C ASN A 185 -9.01 -3.84 -0.24
N LEU A 186 -7.84 -3.56 0.36
CA LEU A 186 -7.39 -2.19 0.61
C LEU A 186 -7.29 -1.38 -0.69
N MET A 187 -6.77 -1.98 -1.77
CA MET A 187 -6.70 -1.32 -3.07
C MET A 187 -8.11 -1.00 -3.64
N LYS A 188 -9.09 -1.89 -3.45
CA LYS A 188 -10.50 -1.62 -3.81
C LYS A 188 -11.09 -0.47 -3.00
N VAL A 189 -10.79 -0.40 -1.71
CA VAL A 189 -11.22 0.72 -0.83
C VAL A 189 -10.57 2.03 -1.28
N LEU A 190 -9.28 2.04 -1.60
CA LEU A 190 -8.59 3.23 -2.11
C LEU A 190 -9.17 3.69 -3.45
N ALA A 191 -9.39 2.78 -4.40
CA ALA A 191 -10.03 3.10 -5.68
C ALA A 191 -11.45 3.67 -5.49
N SER A 192 -12.23 3.09 -4.58
CA SER A 192 -13.54 3.61 -4.17
C SER A 192 -13.44 5.04 -3.64
N GLY A 193 -12.50 5.30 -2.72
CA GLY A 193 -12.22 6.63 -2.18
C GLY A 193 -11.86 7.65 -3.27
N VAL A 194 -11.01 7.27 -4.24
CA VAL A 194 -10.66 8.12 -5.39
C VAL A 194 -11.89 8.48 -6.21
N MET A 195 -12.75 7.51 -6.56
CA MET A 195 -14.00 7.77 -7.29
C MET A 195 -14.92 8.75 -6.56
N GLN A 196 -15.00 8.67 -5.22
CA GLN A 196 -15.85 9.53 -4.40
C GLN A 196 -15.36 10.97 -4.27
N ARG A 197 -14.08 11.24 -4.56
CA ARG A 197 -13.50 12.59 -4.41
C ARG A 197 -13.65 13.45 -5.66
N GLY A 198 -14.53 13.06 -6.57
CA GLY A 198 -15.08 13.96 -7.60
C GLY A 198 -14.05 14.49 -8.59
N GLY A 199 -12.96 13.75 -8.83
CA GLY A 199 -11.92 14.12 -9.78
C GLY A 199 -10.69 14.79 -9.18
N ARG A 200 -10.61 14.93 -7.84
CA ARG A 200 -9.40 15.46 -7.17
C ARG A 200 -8.15 14.59 -7.36
N TYR A 201 -8.36 13.30 -7.60
CA TYR A 201 -7.31 12.29 -7.69
C TYR A 201 -7.56 11.39 -8.90
N GLY A 202 -6.49 10.94 -9.55
CA GLY A 202 -6.52 9.87 -10.53
C GLY A 202 -5.82 8.62 -9.99
N LEU A 203 -6.25 7.45 -10.43
CA LEU A 203 -5.61 6.18 -10.06
C LEU A 203 -5.49 5.30 -11.30
N LEU A 204 -4.26 5.02 -11.72
CA LEU A 204 -3.96 4.03 -12.75
C LEU A 204 -3.67 2.69 -12.07
N LEU A 205 -4.54 1.71 -12.25
CA LEU A 205 -4.42 0.39 -11.63
C LEU A 205 -4.12 -0.66 -12.70
N ILE A 206 -2.95 -1.29 -12.62
CA ILE A 206 -2.57 -2.39 -13.53
C ILE A 206 -2.94 -3.72 -12.87
N ASP A 207 -3.86 -4.44 -13.50
CA ASP A 207 -4.51 -5.65 -12.97
C ASP A 207 -4.11 -6.90 -13.78
N PRO A 208 -3.07 -7.64 -13.36
CA PRO A 208 -2.64 -8.87 -14.02
C PRO A 208 -3.59 -10.04 -13.77
N HIS A 209 -4.37 -10.01 -12.69
CA HIS A 209 -5.20 -11.15 -12.25
C HIS A 209 -6.69 -10.97 -12.55
N GLY A 210 -7.11 -9.78 -12.99
CA GLY A 210 -8.51 -9.45 -13.28
C GLY A 210 -9.38 -9.33 -12.02
N GLU A 211 -8.77 -9.11 -10.86
CA GLU A 211 -9.44 -9.13 -9.54
C GLU A 211 -10.32 -7.90 -9.27
N TYR A 212 -10.05 -6.78 -9.96
CA TYR A 212 -10.64 -5.49 -9.63
C TYR A 212 -11.88 -5.19 -10.47
N ARG A 213 -11.91 -5.60 -11.74
CA ARG A 213 -12.95 -5.22 -12.71
C ARG A 213 -14.37 -5.45 -12.20
N THR A 214 -14.66 -6.66 -11.74
CA THR A 214 -16.02 -7.03 -11.29
C THR A 214 -16.40 -6.34 -9.98
N ALA A 215 -15.43 -6.08 -9.11
CA ALA A 215 -15.69 -5.43 -7.81
C ALA A 215 -15.90 -3.93 -7.98
N LEU A 216 -15.01 -3.25 -8.71
CA LEU A 216 -15.08 -1.80 -8.92
C LEU A 216 -16.29 -1.39 -9.76
N ALA A 217 -16.72 -2.23 -10.72
CA ALA A 217 -17.90 -1.95 -11.53
C ALA A 217 -19.21 -1.88 -10.72
N LYS A 218 -19.25 -2.41 -9.48
CA LYS A 218 -20.41 -2.34 -8.59
C LYS A 218 -20.50 -1.02 -7.82
N HIS A 219 -19.45 -0.20 -7.85
CA HIS A 219 -19.41 1.05 -7.10
C HIS A 219 -20.40 2.07 -7.69
N PRO A 220 -21.14 2.86 -6.89
CA PRO A 220 -22.17 3.77 -7.41
C PRO A 220 -21.66 4.80 -8.44
N TRP A 221 -20.41 5.23 -8.29
CA TRP A 221 -19.78 6.18 -9.21
C TRP A 221 -19.03 5.54 -10.38
N ALA A 222 -19.07 4.20 -10.53
CA ALA A 222 -18.29 3.50 -11.55
C ALA A 222 -18.62 3.97 -12.98
N GLY A 223 -19.90 4.25 -13.29
CA GLY A 223 -20.29 4.70 -14.63
C GLY A 223 -19.61 6.00 -15.09
N GLU A 224 -19.30 6.89 -14.13
CA GLU A 224 -18.68 8.20 -14.39
C GLU A 224 -17.17 8.20 -14.12
N ARG A 225 -16.72 7.44 -13.10
CA ARG A 225 -15.38 7.54 -12.52
C ARG A 225 -14.51 6.30 -12.68
N LEU A 226 -15.03 5.22 -13.29
CA LEU A 226 -14.24 4.04 -13.66
C LEU A 226 -14.12 3.95 -15.18
N ARG A 227 -12.89 3.77 -15.66
CA ARG A 227 -12.59 3.41 -17.05
C ARG A 227 -11.77 2.14 -17.05
N THR A 228 -12.13 1.19 -17.90
CA THR A 228 -11.46 -0.10 -17.97
C THR A 228 -11.01 -0.39 -19.40
N TYR A 229 -9.73 -0.65 -19.55
CA TYR A 229 -9.09 -1.07 -20.79
C TYR A 229 -8.58 -2.50 -20.62
N ALA A 230 -8.87 -3.39 -21.57
CA ALA A 230 -8.53 -4.81 -21.45
C ALA A 230 -7.72 -5.33 -22.64
N ALA A 231 -6.65 -6.08 -22.36
CA ALA A 231 -5.81 -6.72 -23.38
C ALA A 231 -6.57 -7.79 -24.20
N ARG A 232 -7.62 -8.36 -23.60
CA ARG A 232 -8.52 -9.33 -24.23
C ARG A 232 -9.94 -8.80 -24.26
N ARG A 233 -10.79 -9.40 -25.11
CA ARG A 233 -12.20 -9.01 -25.21
C ARG A 233 -12.95 -9.38 -23.92
N LEU A 234 -13.31 -8.36 -23.14
CA LEU A 234 -14.10 -8.49 -21.92
C LEU A 234 -15.39 -7.65 -22.01
N PRO A 235 -16.46 -8.05 -21.30
CA PRO A 235 -17.67 -7.23 -21.21
C PRO A 235 -17.39 -5.90 -20.52
N ASN A 236 -17.98 -4.82 -21.03
CA ASN A 236 -17.90 -3.46 -20.47
C ASN A 236 -16.47 -2.91 -20.35
N THR A 237 -15.59 -3.30 -21.27
CA THR A 237 -14.21 -2.78 -21.35
C THR A 237 -13.93 -2.21 -22.73
N SER A 238 -13.11 -1.16 -22.77
CA SER A 238 -12.48 -0.71 -24.01
C SER A 238 -11.30 -1.61 -24.36
N ALA A 239 -10.97 -1.74 -25.64
CA ALA A 239 -9.80 -2.51 -26.05
C ALA A 239 -8.51 -1.81 -25.61
N LEU A 240 -7.60 -2.55 -24.99
CA LEU A 240 -6.23 -2.11 -24.76
C LEU A 240 -5.43 -2.33 -26.04
N ARG A 241 -5.09 -1.24 -26.72
CA ARG A 241 -4.20 -1.24 -27.88
C ARG A 241 -3.04 -0.28 -27.62
N VAL A 242 -1.81 -0.75 -27.80
CA VAL A 242 -0.59 0.03 -27.62
C VAL A 242 0.09 0.12 -28.96
N SER A 243 0.18 1.32 -29.51
CA SER A 243 0.89 1.51 -30.77
C SER A 243 2.39 1.40 -30.55
N LEU A 244 3.09 0.74 -31.48
CA LEU A 244 4.55 0.74 -31.51
C LEU A 244 5.13 2.15 -31.66
N ALA A 245 4.35 3.10 -32.19
CA ALA A 245 4.73 4.51 -32.31
C ALA A 245 4.85 5.23 -30.95
N GLU A 246 4.24 4.68 -29.89
CA GLU A 246 4.30 5.27 -28.54
C GLU A 246 5.25 4.52 -27.60
N LEU A 247 5.79 3.38 -28.03
CA LEU A 247 6.77 2.61 -27.26
C LEU A 247 8.19 3.07 -27.60
N ALA A 248 9.08 2.99 -26.61
CA ALA A 248 10.50 3.28 -26.75
C ALA A 248 11.37 2.06 -26.39
N VAL A 249 12.65 2.08 -26.79
CA VAL A 249 13.63 1.04 -26.41
C VAL A 249 13.72 0.87 -24.90
N ASP A 250 13.57 1.95 -24.12
CA ASP A 250 13.59 1.88 -22.66
C ASP A 250 12.40 1.11 -22.06
N ASP A 251 11.25 1.05 -22.75
CA ASP A 251 10.14 0.18 -22.32
C ASP A 251 10.51 -1.30 -22.50
N LEU A 252 11.21 -1.63 -23.60
CA LEU A 252 11.75 -2.98 -23.81
C LEU A 252 12.81 -3.33 -22.76
N ARG A 253 13.69 -2.39 -22.41
CA ARG A 253 14.72 -2.58 -21.37
C ARG A 253 14.11 -2.72 -19.98
N THR A 254 12.98 -2.04 -19.73
CA THR A 254 12.22 -2.19 -18.49
C THR A 254 11.56 -3.56 -18.39
N ALA A 255 10.97 -4.05 -19.50
CA ALA A 255 10.22 -5.30 -19.53
C ALA A 255 11.10 -6.54 -19.54
N TYR A 256 12.06 -6.60 -20.47
CA TYR A 256 12.87 -7.78 -20.76
C TYR A 256 14.26 -7.68 -20.13
N GLU A 257 14.83 -8.84 -19.78
CA GLU A 257 16.26 -8.94 -19.47
C GLU A 257 17.04 -9.05 -20.78
N TRP A 258 17.98 -8.11 -20.98
CA TRP A 258 18.86 -8.06 -22.15
C TRP A 258 20.30 -8.24 -21.70
N SER A 259 21.08 -8.97 -22.50
CA SER A 259 22.54 -8.89 -22.35
C SER A 259 23.06 -7.61 -22.98
N ARG A 260 24.21 -7.10 -22.52
CA ARG A 260 24.82 -5.89 -23.08
C ARG A 260 24.94 -5.90 -24.62
N PRO A 261 25.38 -6.99 -25.30
CA PRO A 261 25.37 -7.04 -26.76
C PRO A 261 23.96 -6.89 -27.38
N GLN A 262 22.92 -7.40 -26.72
CA GLN A 262 21.55 -7.25 -27.20
C GLN A 262 21.03 -5.83 -27.00
N GLU A 263 21.40 -5.16 -25.90
CA GLU A 263 21.08 -3.73 -25.70
C GLU A 263 21.76 -2.86 -26.76
N GLU A 264 23.06 -3.07 -27.00
CA GLU A 264 23.80 -2.39 -28.07
C GLU A 264 23.14 -2.64 -29.43
N ALA A 265 22.67 -3.87 -29.70
CA ALA A 265 21.92 -4.19 -30.90
C ALA A 265 20.59 -3.44 -31.02
N LEU A 266 19.85 -3.21 -29.92
CA LEU A 266 18.61 -2.41 -29.95
C LEU A 266 18.91 -0.98 -30.40
N PHE A 267 19.96 -0.35 -29.87
CA PHE A 267 20.35 1.01 -30.26
C PHE A 267 20.91 1.09 -31.69
N GLU A 268 21.64 0.08 -32.16
CA GLU A 268 22.08 0.02 -33.55
C GLU A 268 20.90 -0.13 -34.52
N LEU A 269 19.89 -0.93 -34.16
CA LEU A 269 18.66 -1.09 -34.95
C LEU A 269 17.84 0.21 -34.96
N GLU A 270 17.62 0.84 -33.80
CA GLU A 270 16.94 2.13 -33.69
C GLU A 270 17.60 3.19 -34.58
N ARG A 271 18.94 3.27 -34.55
CA ARG A 271 19.72 4.18 -35.39
C ARG A 271 19.62 3.83 -36.88
N HIS A 272 19.67 2.55 -37.24
CA HIS A 272 19.60 2.09 -38.63
C HIS A 272 18.25 2.45 -39.25
N PHE A 273 17.14 2.16 -38.56
CA PHE A 273 15.80 2.47 -39.06
C PHE A 273 15.42 3.95 -38.90
N GLY A 274 16.19 4.74 -38.14
CA GLY A 274 15.99 6.18 -38.01
C GLY A 274 14.69 6.56 -37.28
N ALA A 275 14.17 5.66 -36.44
CA ALA A 275 12.95 5.86 -35.67
C ALA A 275 13.25 5.73 -34.18
N ALA A 276 12.95 6.77 -33.39
CA ALA A 276 13.08 6.76 -31.93
C ALA A 276 11.96 5.95 -31.24
N ASP A 277 10.90 5.63 -31.98
CA ASP A 277 9.81 4.76 -31.53
C ASP A 277 9.99 3.34 -32.07
N LEU A 278 9.24 2.37 -31.55
CA LEU A 278 9.40 0.96 -31.91
C LEU A 278 8.70 0.53 -33.21
N ARG A 279 8.24 1.45 -34.07
CA ARG A 279 7.64 1.05 -35.37
C ARG A 279 8.59 0.25 -36.24
N TRP A 280 9.90 0.48 -36.09
CA TRP A 280 10.93 -0.30 -36.78
C TRP A 280 10.86 -1.80 -36.49
N LEU A 281 10.26 -2.23 -35.37
CA LEU A 281 10.04 -3.65 -35.09
C LEU A 281 9.17 -4.33 -36.16
N LEU A 282 8.24 -3.61 -36.81
CA LEU A 282 7.40 -4.17 -37.87
C LEU A 282 8.21 -4.55 -39.11
N GLU A 283 9.15 -3.68 -39.50
CA GLU A 283 10.04 -3.91 -40.63
C GLU A 283 11.07 -4.98 -40.26
N PHE A 284 11.69 -4.83 -39.10
CA PHE A 284 12.69 -5.77 -38.62
C PHE A 284 12.14 -7.20 -38.46
N ALA A 285 10.93 -7.37 -37.92
CA ALA A 285 10.30 -8.68 -37.74
C ALA A 285 10.02 -9.43 -39.06
N ARG A 286 9.97 -8.72 -40.19
CA ARG A 286 9.72 -9.28 -41.53
C ARG A 286 11.00 -9.66 -42.28
N ILE A 287 12.18 -9.42 -41.70
CA ILE A 287 13.44 -9.78 -42.33
C ILE A 287 13.64 -11.30 -42.26
N ASP A 288 13.72 -11.94 -43.42
CA ASP A 288 13.94 -13.39 -43.51
C ASP A 288 15.42 -13.76 -43.46
N ASP A 289 16.28 -13.03 -44.19
CA ASP A 289 17.74 -13.26 -44.22
C ASP A 289 18.48 -12.29 -43.29
N LEU A 290 18.55 -12.66 -42.01
CA LEU A 290 19.29 -11.90 -41.00
C LEU A 290 20.81 -11.89 -41.24
N ALA A 291 21.36 -12.86 -41.97
CA ALA A 291 22.80 -12.90 -42.25
C ALA A 291 23.16 -11.83 -43.29
N ALA A 292 22.37 -11.75 -44.36
CA ALA A 292 22.50 -10.70 -45.37
C ALA A 292 22.26 -9.31 -44.76
N PHE A 293 21.17 -9.12 -44.00
CA PHE A 293 20.87 -7.83 -43.34
C PHE A 293 22.00 -7.41 -42.40
N ARG A 294 22.58 -8.35 -41.63
CA ARG A 294 23.74 -8.05 -40.77
C ARG A 294 24.94 -7.53 -41.56
N GLU A 295 25.29 -8.16 -42.68
CA GLU A 295 26.48 -7.80 -43.46
C GLU A 295 26.27 -6.51 -44.25
N ILE A 296 25.10 -6.35 -44.89
CA ILE A 296 24.82 -5.25 -45.82
C ILE A 296 24.37 -3.98 -45.08
N ASP A 297 23.39 -4.11 -44.19
CA ASP A 297 22.70 -2.96 -43.58
C ASP A 297 23.37 -2.51 -42.27
N LEU A 298 23.87 -3.47 -41.49
CA LEU A 298 24.53 -3.19 -40.21
C LEU A 298 26.07 -3.15 -40.31
N ASN A 299 26.66 -3.44 -41.47
CA ASN A 299 28.11 -3.55 -41.68
C ASN A 299 28.81 -4.49 -40.68
N GLY A 300 28.16 -5.60 -40.33
CA GLY A 300 28.70 -6.62 -39.43
C GLY A 300 28.82 -6.20 -37.95
N ARG A 301 28.33 -5.00 -37.57
CA ARG A 301 28.47 -4.40 -36.23
C ARG A 301 27.80 -5.19 -35.10
N VAL A 302 26.75 -5.93 -35.42
CA VAL A 302 26.01 -6.77 -34.46
C VAL A 302 26.29 -8.23 -34.76
N ALA A 303 26.54 -9.06 -33.74
CA ALA A 303 26.73 -10.50 -33.91
C ALA A 303 25.42 -11.19 -34.36
N LEU A 304 25.51 -12.15 -35.28
CA LEU A 304 24.32 -12.80 -35.87
C LEU A 304 23.43 -13.49 -34.81
N ASN A 305 24.02 -14.15 -33.82
CA ASN A 305 23.29 -14.79 -32.72
C ASN A 305 22.50 -13.78 -31.87
N THR A 306 23.06 -12.59 -31.65
CA THR A 306 22.44 -11.49 -30.92
C THR A 306 21.25 -10.97 -31.70
N LEU A 307 21.45 -10.73 -33.00
CA LEU A 307 20.41 -10.27 -33.91
C LEU A 307 19.24 -11.28 -34.00
N GLN A 308 19.53 -12.58 -34.04
CA GLN A 308 18.52 -13.64 -34.01
C GLN A 308 17.67 -13.63 -32.73
N VAL A 309 18.26 -13.33 -31.57
CA VAL A 309 17.52 -13.21 -30.31
C VAL A 309 16.62 -11.99 -30.31
N VAL A 310 17.14 -10.82 -30.71
CA VAL A 310 16.37 -9.57 -30.81
C VAL A 310 15.22 -9.75 -31.81
N HIS A 311 15.49 -10.36 -32.97
CA HIS A 311 14.50 -10.63 -34.01
C HIS A 311 13.38 -11.55 -33.53
N ARG A 312 13.70 -12.64 -32.82
CA ARG A 312 12.68 -13.52 -32.23
C ARG A 312 11.79 -12.77 -31.23
N ARG A 313 12.36 -11.85 -30.44
CA ARG A 313 11.58 -11.02 -29.50
C ARG A 313 10.74 -9.99 -30.23
N ALA A 314 11.28 -9.33 -31.26
CA ALA A 314 10.55 -8.40 -32.12
C ALA A 314 9.29 -9.06 -32.71
N ARG A 315 9.43 -10.24 -33.31
CA ARG A 315 8.28 -11.04 -33.82
C ARG A 315 7.22 -11.30 -32.75
N ARG A 316 7.64 -11.72 -31.54
CA ARG A 316 6.70 -11.93 -30.43
C ARG A 316 5.98 -10.65 -30.02
N ILE A 317 6.67 -9.52 -29.96
CA ILE A 317 6.10 -8.22 -29.56
C ILE A 317 5.07 -7.74 -30.61
N VAL A 318 5.42 -7.79 -31.90
CA VAL A 318 4.48 -7.35 -32.96
C VAL A 318 3.23 -8.24 -33.05
N ASP A 319 3.36 -9.51 -32.67
CA ASP A 319 2.25 -10.48 -32.66
C ASP A 319 1.38 -10.39 -31.38
N LEU A 320 1.72 -9.53 -30.41
CA LEU A 320 0.92 -9.42 -29.18
C LEU A 320 -0.48 -8.88 -29.48
N PRO A 321 -1.54 -9.49 -28.91
CA PRO A 321 -2.91 -9.04 -29.15
C PRO A 321 -3.19 -7.60 -28.73
N CYS A 322 -2.43 -7.05 -27.77
CA CYS A 322 -2.56 -5.69 -27.31
C CYS A 322 -1.68 -4.69 -28.09
N VAL A 323 -0.79 -5.15 -28.98
CA VAL A 323 0.03 -4.26 -29.81
C VAL A 323 -0.73 -3.88 -31.08
N ALA A 324 -0.58 -2.63 -31.51
CA ALA A 324 -1.16 -2.10 -32.73
C ALA A 324 -0.05 -1.64 -33.69
N ALA A 325 -0.16 -2.08 -34.95
CA ALA A 325 0.73 -1.62 -36.02
C ALA A 325 0.34 -0.23 -36.55
N ASP A 326 -0.94 0.15 -36.41
CA ASP A 326 -1.42 1.48 -36.80
C ASP A 326 -0.96 2.52 -35.76
N PRO A 327 -0.21 3.57 -36.16
CA PRO A 327 0.21 4.65 -35.26
C PRO A 327 -0.96 5.42 -34.63
N ASN A 328 -2.14 5.41 -35.25
CA ASN A 328 -3.30 6.17 -34.78
C ASN A 328 -4.15 5.39 -33.76
N VAL A 329 -3.81 4.13 -33.48
CA VAL A 329 -4.56 3.26 -32.58
C VAL A 329 -3.72 2.97 -31.33
N SER A 330 -3.76 3.88 -30.37
CA SER A 330 -3.13 3.69 -29.06
C SER A 330 -4.01 4.17 -27.90
N VAL A 331 -3.84 3.52 -26.76
CA VAL A 331 -4.58 3.80 -25.53
C VAL A 331 -3.99 4.99 -24.75
N GLY A 332 -2.72 5.34 -24.99
CA GLY A 332 -1.94 6.27 -24.15
C GLY A 332 -2.67 7.60 -23.90
N ALA A 333 -3.03 8.29 -24.98
CA ALA A 333 -3.75 9.55 -24.89
C ALA A 333 -5.14 9.43 -24.22
N ALA A 334 -5.81 8.28 -24.36
CA ALA A 334 -7.10 8.05 -23.71
C ALA A 334 -6.94 7.85 -22.19
N VAL A 335 -5.94 7.07 -21.77
CA VAL A 335 -5.60 6.88 -20.34
C VAL A 335 -5.22 8.21 -19.70
N VAL A 336 -4.38 9.02 -20.36
CA VAL A 336 -4.00 10.34 -19.88
C VAL A 336 -5.23 11.22 -19.66
N ARG A 337 -6.11 11.35 -20.67
CA ARG A 337 -7.35 12.14 -20.54
C ARG A 337 -8.24 11.65 -19.40
N ASP A 338 -8.42 10.33 -19.27
CA ASP A 338 -9.24 9.78 -18.19
C ASP A 338 -8.63 10.06 -16.79
N LEU A 339 -7.29 10.05 -16.67
CA LEU A 339 -6.61 10.40 -15.43
C LEU A 339 -6.65 11.92 -15.15
N GLN A 340 -6.58 12.77 -16.18
CA GLN A 340 -6.76 14.23 -16.07
C GLN A 340 -8.16 14.59 -15.59
N ASP A 341 -9.18 13.82 -15.99
CA ASP A 341 -10.56 13.90 -15.48
C ASP A 341 -10.71 13.38 -14.02
N GLY A 342 -9.63 12.88 -13.43
CA GLY A 342 -9.59 12.30 -12.09
C GLY A 342 -10.42 11.02 -11.96
N LYS A 343 -10.32 10.14 -12.97
CA LYS A 343 -10.93 8.80 -12.94
C LYS A 343 -9.98 7.76 -12.35
N VAL A 344 -10.57 6.65 -11.92
CA VAL A 344 -9.85 5.39 -11.76
C VAL A 344 -9.78 4.71 -13.12
N VAL A 345 -8.58 4.52 -13.62
CA VAL A 345 -8.29 3.82 -14.87
C VAL A 345 -7.74 2.44 -14.55
N LEU A 346 -8.53 1.42 -14.81
CA LEU A 346 -8.18 0.03 -14.64
C LEU A 346 -7.65 -0.54 -15.97
N ILE A 347 -6.43 -1.06 -15.96
CA ILE A 347 -5.79 -1.73 -17.08
C ILE A 347 -5.78 -3.23 -16.78
N ASP A 348 -6.74 -3.94 -17.37
CA ASP A 348 -6.84 -5.40 -17.27
C ASP A 348 -5.87 -6.03 -18.28
N VAL A 349 -4.71 -6.45 -17.78
CA VAL A 349 -3.69 -7.18 -18.54
C VAL A 349 -3.80 -8.69 -18.32
N SER A 350 -4.91 -9.17 -17.76
CA SER A 350 -5.10 -10.60 -17.51
C SER A 350 -5.04 -11.40 -18.80
N GLY A 351 -4.16 -12.41 -18.81
CA GLY A 351 -3.87 -13.25 -19.97
C GLY A 351 -2.68 -12.80 -20.81
N LEU A 352 -2.06 -11.66 -20.51
CA LEU A 352 -0.71 -11.37 -20.98
C LEU A 352 0.33 -12.15 -20.15
N GLY A 353 1.51 -12.36 -20.71
CA GLY A 353 2.64 -12.90 -19.94
C GLY A 353 3.24 -11.84 -19.03
N SER A 354 4.00 -12.27 -18.03
CA SER A 354 4.59 -11.38 -17.02
C SER A 354 5.50 -10.29 -17.60
N THR A 355 6.11 -10.54 -18.76
CA THR A 355 6.98 -9.56 -19.42
C THR A 355 6.15 -8.51 -20.15
N GLU A 356 5.09 -8.93 -20.82
CA GLU A 356 4.16 -8.07 -21.53
C GLU A 356 3.36 -7.17 -20.58
N GLU A 357 2.99 -7.69 -19.40
CA GLU A 357 2.41 -6.89 -18.31
C GLU A 357 3.34 -5.72 -17.92
N VAL A 358 4.64 -6.00 -17.76
CA VAL A 358 5.64 -4.97 -17.42
C VAL A 358 5.84 -3.99 -18.58
N LEU A 359 5.79 -4.47 -19.83
CA LEU A 359 5.88 -3.60 -21.01
C LEU A 359 4.75 -2.56 -21.04
N VAL A 360 3.50 -3.02 -20.89
CA VAL A 360 2.32 -2.15 -20.81
C VAL A 360 2.41 -1.22 -19.60
N GLY A 361 2.82 -1.75 -18.44
CA GLY A 361 2.98 -0.96 -17.23
C GLY A 361 4.03 0.14 -17.35
N SER A 362 5.19 -0.19 -17.94
CA SER A 362 6.27 0.76 -18.22
C SER A 362 5.78 1.89 -19.11
N PHE A 363 5.19 1.52 -20.25
CA PHE A 363 4.66 2.46 -21.23
C PHE A 363 3.66 3.44 -20.61
N LEU A 364 2.64 2.94 -19.90
CA LEU A 364 1.60 3.80 -19.31
C LEU A 364 2.16 4.67 -18.19
N THR A 365 3.06 4.13 -17.36
CA THR A 365 3.71 4.89 -16.29
C THR A 365 4.56 6.01 -16.86
N ARG A 366 5.34 5.73 -17.92
CA ARG A 366 6.14 6.72 -18.63
C ARG A 366 5.27 7.79 -19.27
N THR A 367 4.20 7.39 -19.96
CA THR A 367 3.25 8.31 -20.58
C THR A 367 2.64 9.28 -19.57
N VAL A 368 2.22 8.79 -18.39
CA VAL A 368 1.68 9.62 -17.31
C VAL A 368 2.75 10.54 -16.72
N LEU A 369 3.96 10.04 -16.46
CA LEU A 369 5.05 10.85 -15.93
C LEU A 369 5.45 11.98 -16.90
N ASP A 370 5.59 11.66 -18.18
CA ASP A 370 6.03 12.59 -19.21
C ASP A 370 4.98 13.69 -19.42
N GLU A 371 3.69 13.36 -19.43
CA GLU A 371 2.59 14.36 -19.53
C GLU A 371 2.58 15.33 -18.33
N TRP A 372 2.61 14.81 -17.09
CA TRP A 372 2.56 15.66 -15.89
C TRP A 372 3.86 16.48 -15.72
N SER A 373 5.01 15.93 -16.11
CA SER A 373 6.29 16.66 -16.06
C SER A 373 6.39 17.74 -17.14
N SER A 374 5.90 17.48 -18.35
CA SER A 374 5.83 18.47 -19.43
C SER A 374 4.91 19.63 -19.03
N ALA A 375 3.72 19.34 -18.47
CA ALA A 375 2.85 20.38 -17.94
C ALA A 375 3.53 21.19 -16.83
N TYR A 376 4.29 20.56 -15.94
CA TYR A 376 5.02 21.25 -14.88
C TYR A 376 6.10 22.21 -15.42
N LEU A 377 6.81 21.82 -16.46
CA LEU A 377 7.92 22.60 -17.03
C LEU A 377 7.43 23.70 -17.99
N GLU A 378 6.41 23.41 -18.80
CA GLU A 378 6.01 24.24 -19.93
C GLU A 378 4.70 24.99 -19.67
N GLN A 379 3.81 24.47 -18.81
CA GLN A 379 2.46 25.00 -18.58
C GLN A 379 2.06 24.99 -17.09
N PRO A 380 2.72 25.77 -16.21
CA PRO A 380 2.50 25.70 -14.76
C PRO A 380 1.03 25.89 -14.32
N ASP A 381 0.28 26.78 -14.98
CA ASP A 381 -1.14 27.03 -14.68
C ASP A 381 -2.03 25.81 -15.00
N VAL A 382 -1.64 25.00 -15.99
CA VAL A 382 -2.33 23.75 -16.33
C VAL A 382 -1.95 22.68 -15.30
N HIS A 383 -0.66 22.57 -14.96
CA HIS A 383 -0.17 21.63 -13.95
C HIS A 383 -0.82 21.83 -12.58
N GLU A 384 -1.03 23.08 -12.17
CA GLU A 384 -1.69 23.39 -10.90
C GLU A 384 -3.11 22.78 -10.81
N ARG A 385 -3.82 22.75 -11.95
CA ARG A 385 -5.17 22.18 -12.07
C ARG A 385 -5.19 20.66 -12.25
N LEU A 386 -4.06 20.04 -12.64
CA LEU A 386 -3.99 18.59 -12.78
C LEU A 386 -4.22 17.87 -11.44
N PRO A 387 -4.97 16.75 -11.44
CA PRO A 387 -5.15 15.93 -10.25
C PRO A 387 -3.84 15.28 -9.85
N VAL A 388 -3.74 14.90 -8.57
CA VAL A 388 -2.70 13.99 -8.12
C VAL A 388 -3.02 12.58 -8.64
N VAL A 389 -2.06 11.94 -9.29
CA VAL A 389 -2.22 10.59 -9.85
C VAL A 389 -1.33 9.61 -9.10
N ALA A 390 -1.87 8.43 -8.77
CA ALA A 390 -1.06 7.28 -8.35
C ALA A 390 -1.11 6.18 -9.43
N VAL A 391 0.03 5.54 -9.68
CA VAL A 391 0.14 4.35 -10.52
C VAL A 391 0.34 3.14 -9.63
N ALA A 392 -0.71 2.36 -9.44
CA ALA A 392 -0.72 1.19 -8.57
C ALA A 392 -0.28 -0.09 -9.30
N LEU A 393 0.74 -0.75 -8.73
CA LEU A 393 1.34 -1.98 -9.23
C LEU A 393 1.17 -3.11 -8.23
N GLU A 394 0.44 -4.16 -8.59
CA GLU A 394 0.09 -5.21 -7.64
C GLU A 394 1.27 -6.12 -7.26
N GLU A 395 2.16 -6.37 -8.21
CA GLU A 395 3.38 -7.17 -8.06
C GLU A 395 4.63 -6.29 -8.26
N ALA A 396 4.73 -5.23 -7.46
CA ALA A 396 5.79 -4.23 -7.56
C ALA A 396 7.21 -4.82 -7.51
N GLN A 397 7.41 -5.98 -6.85
CA GLN A 397 8.69 -6.69 -6.87
C GLN A 397 9.16 -7.05 -8.28
N ARG A 398 8.25 -7.26 -9.23
CA ARG A 398 8.59 -7.57 -10.62
C ARG A 398 9.32 -6.41 -11.27
N VAL A 399 9.04 -5.17 -10.88
CA VAL A 399 9.61 -3.97 -11.53
C VAL A 399 10.60 -3.19 -10.66
N LEU A 400 10.57 -3.38 -9.33
CA LEU A 400 11.44 -2.70 -8.37
C LEU A 400 12.63 -3.56 -7.89
N SER A 401 12.84 -4.73 -8.50
CA SER A 401 13.95 -5.63 -8.14
C SER A 401 15.33 -5.00 -8.38
N ARG A 402 16.29 -5.24 -7.46
CA ARG A 402 17.63 -4.62 -7.48
C ARG A 402 18.46 -4.95 -8.73
N ASN A 403 18.14 -6.05 -9.43
CA ASN A 403 18.87 -6.54 -10.60
C ASN A 403 18.37 -5.95 -11.93
N ARG A 404 17.30 -5.14 -11.91
CA ARG A 404 16.83 -4.45 -13.12
C ARG A 404 17.63 -3.17 -13.35
N ASP A 405 17.83 -2.84 -14.61
CA ASP A 405 18.43 -1.58 -15.04
C ASP A 405 17.68 -0.40 -14.41
N ARG A 406 18.37 0.40 -13.61
CA ARG A 406 17.77 1.53 -12.87
C ARG A 406 17.69 2.81 -13.69
N GLU A 407 18.40 2.87 -14.80
CA GLU A 407 18.47 4.07 -15.65
C GLU A 407 17.32 4.08 -16.65
N SER A 408 17.08 2.96 -17.34
CA SER A 408 15.96 2.83 -18.29
C SER A 408 14.61 2.59 -17.62
N ASN A 409 14.59 2.02 -16.42
CA ASN A 409 13.36 1.69 -15.73
C ASN A 409 12.64 2.94 -15.22
N VAL A 410 11.43 3.15 -15.73
CA VAL A 410 10.59 4.30 -15.37
C VAL A 410 10.17 4.29 -13.90
N PHE A 411 9.98 3.13 -13.28
CA PHE A 411 9.43 3.06 -11.92
C PHE A 411 10.37 3.68 -10.86
N PRO A 412 11.69 3.37 -10.81
CA PRO A 412 12.65 4.12 -10.01
C PRO A 412 12.74 5.61 -10.35
N ARG A 413 12.45 6.01 -11.59
CA ARG A 413 12.43 7.42 -12.01
C ARG A 413 11.24 8.14 -11.36
N VAL A 414 10.04 7.56 -11.43
CA VAL A 414 8.85 8.07 -10.72
C VAL A 414 9.11 8.15 -9.21
N ALA A 415 9.70 7.12 -8.60
CA ALA A 415 10.00 7.13 -7.17
C ALA A 415 10.98 8.25 -6.73
N ARG A 416 11.84 8.73 -7.64
CA ARG A 416 12.80 9.82 -7.36
C ARG A 416 12.22 11.21 -7.63
N GLU A 417 11.40 11.33 -8.66
CA GLU A 417 11.02 12.64 -9.23
C GLU A 417 9.52 12.90 -9.24
N GLY A 418 8.70 11.85 -9.29
CA GLY A 418 7.25 11.91 -9.52
C GLY A 418 6.49 12.80 -8.55
N ARG A 419 6.93 12.87 -7.28
CA ARG A 419 6.36 13.78 -6.27
C ARG A 419 6.32 15.24 -6.74
N LYS A 420 7.36 15.70 -7.44
CA LYS A 420 7.44 17.08 -7.97
C LYS A 420 6.34 17.35 -8.99
N PHE A 421 5.95 16.31 -9.73
CA PHE A 421 5.00 16.39 -10.82
C PHE A 421 3.58 15.97 -10.43
N LYS A 422 3.29 15.66 -9.16
CA LYS A 422 2.01 15.08 -8.69
C LYS A 422 1.74 13.63 -9.18
N VAL A 423 2.79 12.87 -9.49
CA VAL A 423 2.70 11.47 -9.92
C VAL A 423 3.34 10.55 -8.87
N GLY A 424 2.54 9.62 -8.35
CA GLY A 424 2.92 8.65 -7.33
C GLY A 424 2.95 7.22 -7.83
N LEU A 425 3.52 6.33 -7.01
CA LEU A 425 3.52 4.88 -7.17
C LEU A 425 2.85 4.22 -5.97
#